data_AF-A0A964TUP6-F1
#
_entry.id   AF-A0A964TUP6-F1
#
_cell.length_a   1.000
_cell.length_b   1.000
_cell.length_c   1.000
_cell.angle_alpha   90.00
_cell.angle_beta   90.00
_cell.angle_gamma   90.00
#
_symmetry.space_group_name_H-M   'P 1'
#
loop_
_entity.id
_entity.type
_entity.pdbx_description
1 polymer ?
#
loop_
_entity_poly.entity_id
_entity_poly.type
_entity_poly.pdbx_seq_one_letter_code
_entity_poly.pdbx_strand_id
1 'polypeptide(L)'
;MASSEVEIVNSALVKIGEAPIVSLTEDREQARVANRQYSLKRDELLRRYRWNFAIKRATLAPDATKPDFGFQNRFLMPSSCLRVIGLYDDRELKRNYTATRKSWKVEGRYILSDTDVLRIFYLDRITDPTQFDPLFAE
;
A
#
# COMPACT_ATOMS: atom_id res chain seq x y z
N MET A 1 17.11 -13.32 -3.63
CA MET A 1 15.74 -12.76 -3.45
C MET A 1 15.04 -12.91 -4.79
N ALA A 2 13.72 -13.11 -4.78
CA ALA A 2 12.96 -13.21 -6.02
C ALA A 2 13.13 -11.90 -6.83
N SER A 3 13.59 -12.03 -8.06
CA SER A 3 13.80 -10.93 -9.00
C SER A 3 12.58 -10.65 -9.86
N SER A 4 11.57 -11.54 -9.82
CA SER A 4 10.34 -11.43 -10.62
C SER A 4 9.11 -12.00 -9.92
N GLU A 5 7.93 -11.60 -10.39
CA GLU A 5 6.64 -12.13 -9.91
C GLU A 5 6.52 -13.64 -10.19
N VAL A 6 7.10 -14.10 -11.31
CA VAL A 6 7.13 -15.52 -11.70
C VAL A 6 7.92 -16.37 -10.71
N GLU A 7 9.05 -15.87 -10.20
CA GLU A 7 9.83 -16.59 -9.19
C GLU A 7 9.08 -16.73 -7.87
N ILE A 8 8.35 -15.70 -7.44
CA ILE A 8 7.51 -15.75 -6.23
C ILE A 8 6.40 -16.80 -6.41
N VAL A 9 5.73 -16.79 -7.56
CA VAL A 9 4.69 -17.78 -7.87
C VAL A 9 5.26 -19.20 -7.95
N ASN A 10 6.42 -19.38 -8.60
CA ASN A 10 7.07 -20.68 -8.70
C ASN A 10 7.48 -21.22 -7.32
N SER A 11 7.97 -20.37 -6.42
CA SER A 11 8.23 -20.74 -5.02
C SER A 11 6.97 -21.29 -4.35
N ALA A 12 5.82 -20.63 -4.54
CA ALA A 12 4.54 -21.09 -4.01
C ALA A 12 4.05 -22.39 -4.67
N LEU A 13 4.21 -22.56 -5.99
CA LEU A 13 3.84 -23.78 -6.71
C LEU A 13 4.62 -25.00 -6.23
N VAL A 14 5.93 -24.84 -5.99
CA VAL A 14 6.79 -25.90 -5.46
C VAL A 14 6.31 -26.34 -4.06
N LYS A 15 5.87 -25.40 -3.22
CA LYS A 15 5.35 -25.70 -1.86
C LYS A 15 4.07 -26.55 -1.89
N ILE A 16 3.29 -26.49 -2.97
CA ILE A 16 2.06 -27.29 -3.15
C ILE A 16 2.24 -28.51 -4.06
N GLY A 17 3.47 -28.78 -4.53
CA GLY A 17 3.80 -29.93 -5.38
C GLY A 17 3.47 -29.75 -6.86
N GLU A 18 3.23 -28.52 -7.31
CA GLU A 18 2.94 -28.20 -8.71
C GLU A 18 4.22 -27.91 -9.51
N ALA A 19 4.19 -28.24 -10.81
CA ALA A 19 5.29 -27.93 -11.71
C ALA A 19 5.42 -26.40 -11.92
N PRO A 20 6.64 -25.85 -12.03
CA PRO A 20 6.84 -24.43 -12.25
C PRO A 20 6.32 -23.97 -13.62
N ILE A 21 6.07 -22.67 -13.72
CA ILE A 21 5.62 -21.96 -14.92
C ILE A 21 6.75 -21.10 -15.50
N VAL A 22 6.73 -20.86 -16.82
CA VAL A 22 7.71 -19.98 -17.48
C VAL A 22 7.24 -18.53 -17.47
N SER A 23 5.92 -18.31 -17.57
CA SER A 23 5.31 -16.98 -17.47
C SER A 23 3.92 -17.03 -16.85
N LEU A 24 3.45 -15.90 -16.32
CA LEU A 24 2.06 -15.75 -15.84
C LEU A 24 1.02 -15.70 -16.98
N THR A 25 1.46 -15.69 -18.23
CA THR A 25 0.60 -15.59 -19.41
C THR A 25 0.58 -16.88 -20.24
N GLU A 26 1.29 -17.92 -19.83
CA GLU A 26 1.30 -19.20 -20.54
C GLU A 26 -0.05 -19.92 -20.45
N ASP A 27 -0.31 -20.82 -21.41
CA ASP A 27 -1.57 -21.56 -21.51
C ASP A 27 -1.60 -22.78 -20.57
N ARG A 28 -1.43 -22.53 -19.28
CA ARG A 28 -1.58 -23.51 -18.20
C ARG A 28 -2.57 -23.01 -17.17
N GLU A 29 -3.32 -23.94 -16.60
CA GLU A 29 -4.32 -23.62 -15.58
C GLU A 29 -3.70 -22.90 -14.37
N GLN A 30 -2.59 -23.43 -13.87
CA GLN A 30 -1.84 -22.86 -12.75
C GLN A 30 -1.47 -21.40 -13.01
N ALA A 31 -0.93 -21.09 -14.20
CA ALA A 31 -0.50 -19.75 -14.60
C ALA A 31 -1.68 -18.78 -14.65
N ARG A 32 -2.82 -19.20 -15.24
CA ARG A 32 -4.05 -18.41 -15.28
C ARG A 32 -4.57 -18.09 -13.87
N VAL A 33 -4.57 -19.07 -12.97
CA VAL A 33 -5.00 -18.88 -11.58
C VAL A 33 -4.05 -17.95 -10.84
N ALA A 34 -2.74 -18.19 -10.95
CA ALA A 34 -1.72 -17.36 -10.31
C ALA A 34 -1.79 -15.91 -10.78
N ASN A 35 -1.91 -15.65 -12.09
CA ASN A 35 -2.00 -14.30 -12.65
C ASN A 35 -3.22 -13.53 -12.12
N ARG A 36 -4.37 -14.22 -11.95
CA ARG A 36 -5.58 -13.62 -11.38
C ARG A 36 -5.46 -13.31 -9.88
N GLN A 37 -4.73 -14.13 -9.13
CA GLN A 37 -4.67 -14.04 -7.67
C GLN A 37 -3.48 -13.20 -7.16
N TYR A 38 -2.36 -13.21 -7.88
CA TYR A 38 -1.11 -12.63 -7.40
C TYR A 38 -1.25 -11.16 -7.01
N SER A 39 -1.79 -10.33 -7.90
CA SER A 39 -1.98 -8.90 -7.65
C SER A 39 -2.90 -8.61 -6.45
N LEU A 40 -3.97 -9.41 -6.29
CA LEU A 40 -4.90 -9.31 -5.16
C LEU A 40 -4.22 -9.66 -3.85
N LYS A 41 -3.44 -10.74 -3.82
CA LYS A 41 -2.74 -11.21 -2.62
C LYS A 41 -1.58 -10.30 -2.22
N ARG A 42 -0.83 -9.78 -3.19
CA ARG A 42 0.20 -8.75 -2.97
C ARG A 42 -0.42 -7.52 -2.29
N ASP A 43 -1.48 -6.96 -2.87
CA ASP A 43 -2.14 -5.77 -2.34
C ASP A 43 -2.77 -6.03 -0.95
N GLU A 44 -3.33 -7.22 -0.72
CA GLU A 44 -3.86 -7.65 0.57
C GLU A 44 -2.77 -7.66 1.64
N LEU A 45 -1.63 -8.28 1.37
CA LEU A 45 -0.52 -8.40 2.31
C LEU A 45 0.14 -7.05 2.59
N LEU A 46 0.33 -6.23 1.54
CA LEU A 46 0.82 -4.85 1.67
C LEU A 46 -0.09 -4.00 2.56
N ARG A 47 -1.41 -4.19 2.48
CA ARG A 47 -2.37 -3.43 3.30
C ARG A 47 -2.46 -3.94 4.75
N ARG A 48 -2.24 -5.24 4.96
CA ARG A 48 -2.37 -5.91 6.26
C ARG A 48 -1.28 -5.49 7.24
N TYR A 49 -0.03 -5.40 6.78
CA TYR A 49 1.13 -5.08 7.62
C TYR A 49 1.87 -3.83 7.14
N ARG A 50 2.64 -3.22 8.06
CA ARG A 50 3.40 -1.98 7.79
C ARG A 50 4.82 -2.30 7.31
N TRP A 51 4.94 -2.80 6.10
CA TRP A 51 6.22 -3.15 5.50
C TRP A 51 7.06 -1.90 5.22
N ASN A 52 8.28 -1.84 5.75
CA ASN A 52 9.14 -0.65 5.66
C ASN A 52 9.36 -0.17 4.21
N PHE A 53 9.57 -1.11 3.27
CA PHE A 53 9.79 -0.78 1.85
C PHE A 53 8.56 -0.13 1.18
N ALA A 54 7.35 -0.37 1.71
CA ALA A 54 6.11 0.17 1.19
C ALA A 54 5.68 1.48 1.88
N ILE A 55 6.37 1.93 2.94
CA ILE A 55 6.03 3.16 3.65
C ILE A 55 6.55 4.37 2.87
N LYS A 56 5.65 5.24 2.43
CA LYS A 56 5.98 6.51 1.77
C LYS A 56 5.43 7.72 2.52
N ARG A 57 6.02 8.88 2.21
CA ARG A 57 5.60 10.20 2.70
C ARG A 57 4.99 10.99 1.55
N ALA A 58 3.95 11.76 1.83
CA ALA A 58 3.39 12.72 0.89
C ALA A 58 2.95 13.99 1.60
N THR A 59 3.07 15.12 0.90
CA THR A 59 2.48 16.40 1.29
C THR A 59 1.31 16.66 0.35
N LEU A 60 0.11 16.84 0.91
CA LEU A 60 -1.14 17.01 0.17
C LEU A 60 -1.65 18.44 0.38
N ALA A 61 -2.10 19.04 -0.72
CA ALA A 61 -2.85 20.29 -0.72
C ALA A 61 -4.35 20.01 -0.56
N PRO A 62 -5.12 20.96 0.00
CA PRO A 62 -6.55 20.77 0.18
C PRO A 62 -7.25 20.75 -1.18
N ASP A 63 -8.27 19.92 -1.30
CA ASP A 63 -9.15 19.92 -2.46
C ASP A 63 -9.97 21.22 -2.48
N ALA A 64 -10.32 21.69 -3.68
CA ALA A 64 -11.17 22.86 -3.85
C ALA A 64 -12.57 22.65 -3.26
N THR A 65 -13.04 21.40 -3.26
CA THR A 65 -14.32 21.03 -2.64
C THR A 65 -14.13 20.71 -1.17
N LYS A 66 -14.92 21.34 -0.30
CA LYS A 66 -14.93 21.09 1.15
C LYS A 66 -15.90 19.95 1.51
N PRO A 67 -15.70 19.26 2.65
CA PRO A 67 -16.73 18.39 3.21
C PRO A 67 -17.95 19.22 3.66
N ASP A 68 -19.13 18.59 3.67
CA ASP A 68 -20.39 19.29 3.96
C ASP A 68 -20.47 19.82 5.40
N PHE A 69 -19.87 19.10 6.36
CA PHE A 69 -19.83 19.47 7.77
C PHE A 69 -18.66 18.83 8.52
N GLY A 70 -18.40 19.29 9.74
CA GLY A 70 -17.37 18.75 10.63
C GLY A 70 -15.99 19.33 10.33
N PHE A 71 -15.25 18.68 9.44
CA PHE A 71 -13.87 19.08 9.12
C PHE A 71 -13.82 20.30 8.19
N GLN A 72 -12.74 21.07 8.25
CA GLN A 72 -12.61 22.25 7.38
C GLN A 72 -12.21 21.92 5.94
N ASN A 73 -11.35 20.90 5.76
CA ASN A 73 -10.74 20.56 4.47
C ASN A 73 -10.78 19.04 4.21
N ARG A 74 -10.70 18.68 2.93
CA ARG A 74 -10.47 17.30 2.48
C ARG A 74 -9.26 17.22 1.56
N PHE A 75 -8.56 16.09 1.57
CA PHE A 75 -7.31 15.88 0.84
C PHE A 75 -7.39 14.58 0.05
N LEU A 76 -7.15 14.62 -1.26
CA LEU A 76 -7.15 13.43 -2.10
C LEU A 76 -5.88 12.58 -1.83
N MET A 77 -6.07 11.28 -1.58
CA MET A 77 -4.94 10.37 -1.38
C MET A 77 -4.15 10.13 -2.68
N PRO A 78 -2.82 9.90 -2.59
CA PRO A 78 -2.02 9.43 -3.72
C PRO A 78 -2.63 8.21 -4.39
N SER A 79 -2.62 8.14 -5.73
CA SER A 79 -3.31 7.10 -6.53
C SER A 79 -2.99 5.67 -6.08
N SER A 80 -1.73 5.41 -5.75
CA SER A 80 -1.20 4.11 -5.32
C SER A 80 -1.33 3.84 -3.80
N CYS A 81 -1.87 4.79 -3.03
CA CYS A 81 -2.07 4.61 -1.58
C CYS A 81 -3.08 3.48 -1.30
N LEU A 82 -2.61 2.45 -0.57
CA LEU A 82 -3.42 1.33 -0.08
C LEU A 82 -4.02 1.62 1.31
N ARG A 83 -3.28 2.34 2.16
CA ARG A 83 -3.69 2.67 3.52
C ARG A 83 -2.90 3.84 4.08
N VAL A 84 -3.59 4.80 4.70
CA VAL A 84 -2.94 5.85 5.49
C VAL A 84 -2.56 5.28 6.86
N ILE A 85 -1.29 5.46 7.24
CA ILE A 85 -0.75 4.99 8.52
C ILE A 85 -0.95 6.06 9.60
N GLY A 86 -0.73 7.33 9.24
CA GLY A 86 -0.96 8.47 10.12
C GLY A 86 -0.44 9.77 9.53
N LEU A 87 -0.49 10.83 10.33
CA LEU A 87 -0.10 12.17 9.93
C LEU A 87 1.22 12.57 10.57
N TYR A 88 1.96 13.42 9.88
CA TYR A 88 3.12 14.08 10.43
C TYR A 88 2.71 15.33 11.21
N ASP A 89 3.23 15.43 12.43
CA ASP A 89 3.01 16.53 13.35
C ASP A 89 4.37 17.04 13.85
N ASP A 90 4.68 18.30 13.55
CA ASP A 90 5.96 18.93 13.93
C ASP A 90 6.13 19.06 15.44
N ARG A 91 5.02 18.99 16.20
CA ARG A 91 5.01 19.14 17.66
C ARG A 91 5.12 17.82 18.42
N GLU A 92 5.14 16.68 17.72
CA GLU A 92 5.20 15.35 18.31
C GLU A 92 6.60 14.73 18.25
N LEU A 93 6.89 13.89 19.24
CA LEU A 93 8.13 13.11 19.25
C LEU A 93 8.07 12.14 18.06
N LYS A 94 9.03 12.23 17.14
CA LYS A 94 9.13 11.44 15.88
C LYS A 94 9.43 9.95 16.10
N ARG A 95 8.76 9.33 17.07
CA ARG A 95 8.96 7.95 17.54
C ARG A 95 8.02 6.94 16.87
N ASN A 96 6.86 7.39 16.38
CA ASN A 96 5.91 6.53 15.66
C ASN A 96 5.14 7.34 14.60
N TYR A 97 4.45 6.63 13.69
CA TYR A 97 3.69 7.24 12.60
C TYR A 97 2.30 7.74 13.01
N THR A 98 1.82 7.38 14.20
CA THR A 98 0.41 7.43 14.60
C THR A 98 0.10 8.44 15.71
N ALA A 99 1.11 8.93 16.42
CA ALA A 99 0.92 9.97 17.43
C ALA A 99 0.81 11.32 16.73
N THR A 100 -0.41 11.73 16.43
CA THR A 100 -0.73 13.10 16.01
C THR A 100 -1.86 13.63 16.88
N ARG A 101 -1.79 14.91 17.25
CA ARG A 101 -2.89 15.58 17.95
C ARG A 101 -3.92 16.17 16.99
N LYS A 102 -3.61 16.16 15.69
CA LYS A 102 -4.49 16.67 14.65
C LYS A 102 -5.64 15.70 14.45
N SER A 103 -6.87 16.18 14.56
CA SER A 103 -8.06 15.41 14.21
C SER A 103 -8.05 15.10 12.72
N TRP A 104 -8.22 13.83 12.37
CA TRP A 104 -8.32 13.41 10.98
C TRP A 104 -9.17 12.16 10.82
N LYS A 105 -9.75 12.01 9.63
CA LYS A 105 -10.56 10.84 9.29
C LYS A 105 -10.34 10.46 7.84
N VAL A 106 -10.39 9.17 7.54
CA VAL A 106 -10.34 8.65 6.17
C VAL A 106 -11.74 8.30 5.71
N GLU A 107 -12.15 8.85 4.57
CA GLU A 107 -13.44 8.57 3.93
C GLU A 107 -13.25 8.37 2.42
N GLY A 108 -13.54 7.15 1.94
CA GLY A 108 -13.28 6.78 0.55
C GLY A 108 -11.81 6.99 0.17
N ARG A 109 -11.56 7.86 -0.81
CA ARG A 109 -10.22 8.25 -1.29
C ARG A 109 -9.73 9.58 -0.70
N TYR A 110 -10.45 10.12 0.28
CA TYR A 110 -10.15 11.40 0.90
C TYR A 110 -9.74 11.26 2.36
N ILE A 111 -8.89 12.20 2.79
CA ILE A 111 -8.54 12.41 4.19
C ILE A 111 -9.15 13.74 4.61
N LEU A 112 -9.96 13.74 5.66
CA LEU A 112 -10.55 14.93 6.26
C LEU A 112 -9.66 15.40 7.41
N SER A 113 -9.42 16.71 7.49
CA SER A 113 -8.59 17.34 8.52
C SER A 113 -8.85 18.85 8.56
N ASP A 114 -8.60 19.48 9.71
CA ASP A 114 -8.75 20.94 9.91
C ASP A 114 -7.48 21.73 9.55
N THR A 115 -6.51 21.08 8.93
CA THR A 115 -5.24 21.70 8.52
C THR A 115 -5.30 22.27 7.11
N ASP A 116 -4.47 23.25 6.79
CA ASP A 116 -4.33 23.78 5.42
C ASP A 116 -3.39 22.93 4.55
N VAL A 117 -2.40 22.27 5.14
CA VAL A 117 -1.48 21.37 4.44
C VAL A 117 -1.35 20.07 5.23
N LEU A 118 -1.57 18.95 4.56
CA LEU A 118 -1.58 17.65 5.19
C LEU A 118 -0.33 16.85 4.80
N ARG A 119 0.52 16.53 5.78
CA ARG A 119 1.70 15.67 5.58
C ARG A 119 1.38 14.28 6.14
N ILE A 120 1.47 13.25 5.31
CA ILE A 120 1.01 11.90 5.65
C ILE A 120 2.11 10.85 5.52
N PHE A 121 1.92 9.77 6.27
CA PHE A 121 2.58 8.49 6.10
C PHE A 121 1.56 7.48 5.58
N TYR A 122 1.89 6.76 4.53
CA TYR A 122 0.98 5.79 3.92
C TYR A 122 1.71 4.56 3.39
N LEU A 123 0.96 3.47 3.24
CA LEU A 123 1.39 2.25 2.56
C LEU A 123 1.08 2.39 1.07
N ASP A 124 2.13 2.33 0.26
CA ASP A 124 2.06 2.44 -1.18
C ASP A 124 1.93 1.06 -1.84
N ARG A 125 1.23 1.01 -2.97
CA ARG A 125 1.20 -0.17 -3.83
C ARG A 125 2.51 -0.29 -4.60
N ILE A 126 3.46 -1.03 -4.04
CA ILE A 126 4.68 -1.40 -4.75
C ILE A 126 4.41 -2.66 -5.56
N THR A 127 4.68 -2.60 -6.86
CA THR A 127 4.49 -3.73 -7.78
C THR A 127 5.80 -4.37 -8.22
N ASP A 128 6.92 -3.66 -8.06
CA ASP A 128 8.25 -4.11 -8.44
C ASP A 128 8.80 -5.11 -7.40
N PRO A 129 8.98 -6.39 -7.76
CA PRO A 129 9.44 -7.43 -6.84
C PRO A 129 10.85 -7.20 -6.30
N THR A 130 11.68 -6.45 -7.02
CA THR A 130 13.06 -6.18 -6.60
C THR A 130 13.14 -5.29 -5.35
N GLN A 131 12.06 -4.59 -5.03
CA GLN A 131 11.93 -3.75 -3.84
C GLN A 131 11.34 -4.49 -2.63
N PHE A 132 10.87 -5.73 -2.82
CA PHE A 132 10.20 -6.46 -1.76
C PHE A 132 11.20 -6.93 -0.70
N ASP A 133 10.77 -6.86 0.56
CA ASP A 133 11.47 -7.53 1.65
C ASP A 133 11.46 -9.06 1.41
N PRO A 134 12.54 -9.79 1.70
CA PRO A 134 12.59 -11.25 1.52
C PRO A 134 11.42 -11.99 2.17
N LEU A 135 10.97 -11.56 3.35
CA LEU A 135 9.86 -12.19 4.06
C LEU A 135 8.51 -11.89 3.39
N PHE A 136 8.41 -10.78 2.66
CA PHE A 136 7.23 -10.46 1.87
C PHE A 136 7.12 -11.32 0.61
N ALA A 137 8.27 -11.72 0.03
CA ALA A 137 8.35 -12.46 -1.21
C ALA A 137 8.34 -14.00 -1.03
N GLU A 138 8.20 -14.50 0.20
CA GLU A 138 8.19 -15.93 0.55
C GLU A 138 6.79 -16.56 0.58
#